data_AF-A0A7V1AGB4-F1
#
_entry.id   AF-A0A7V1AGB4-F1
#
_cell.length_a   1.000
_cell.length_b   1.000
_cell.length_c   1.000
_cell.angle_alpha   90.00
_cell.angle_beta   90.00
_cell.angle_gamma   90.00
#
_symmetry.space_group_name_H-M   'P 1'
#
loop_
_entity.id
_entity.type
_entity.pdbx_description
1 polymer ?
#
loop_
_entity_poly.entity_id
_entity_poly.type
_entity_poly.pdbx_seq_one_letter_code
_entity_poly.pdbx_strand_id
1 'polypeptide(L)'
;MQVLFENKSIVSPKVSIILLDWSCRESFHVFHYINNQTVPRDQYEVIWIEYYERRSPEITAELKSCENLNKLPIVDQWIVMDIASNVYYHKHLMYNVGIVASKGEIVVLCDSDAMMKPTFVETIIKSFEEDPDIVLHMDEVRNVNKKFYPFNYPSIEDVLGEGCINWKDGKTTGLLDKDDTLHTRNYGACFCALKEDLIHIGGADEHIDYLGHICGPYDMTFRLVNLGKREIWHQ
;
A
#
# COMPACT_ATOMS: atom_id res chain seq x y z
N MET A 1 -12.82 16.58 3.50
CA MET A 1 -12.39 15.62 2.47
C MET A 1 -12.66 16.19 1.08
N GLN A 2 -11.63 16.20 0.24
CA GLN A 2 -11.63 16.69 -1.13
C GLN A 2 -10.85 15.71 -2.02
N VAL A 3 -11.33 15.47 -3.24
CA VAL A 3 -10.55 14.80 -4.29
C VAL A 3 -9.86 15.91 -5.10
N LEU A 4 -8.55 16.05 -4.94
CA LEU A 4 -7.76 17.10 -5.58
C LEU A 4 -7.37 16.74 -7.02
N PHE A 5 -7.25 15.46 -7.31
CA PHE A 5 -6.96 14.95 -8.64
C PHE A 5 -7.67 13.61 -8.85
N GLU A 6 -8.20 13.40 -10.05
CA GLU A 6 -8.75 12.13 -10.50
C GLU A 6 -8.37 11.88 -11.96
N ASN A 7 -7.69 10.77 -12.22
CA ASN A 7 -7.43 10.27 -13.55
C ASN A 7 -8.67 9.54 -14.10
N LYS A 8 -9.38 10.21 -15.01
CA LYS A 8 -10.60 9.67 -15.63
C LYS A 8 -10.34 8.63 -16.72
N SER A 9 -9.09 8.43 -17.14
CA SER A 9 -8.77 7.41 -18.16
C SER A 9 -8.85 5.98 -17.61
N ILE A 10 -8.72 5.82 -16.30
CA ILE A 10 -8.77 4.52 -15.62
C ILE A 10 -10.21 4.27 -15.16
N VAL A 11 -10.89 3.35 -15.86
CA VAL A 11 -12.32 3.07 -15.65
C VAL A 11 -12.54 1.79 -14.86
N SER A 12 -11.81 0.72 -15.17
CA SER A 12 -11.98 -0.60 -14.57
C SER A 12 -10.64 -1.30 -14.38
N PRO A 13 -9.75 -0.77 -13.52
CA PRO A 13 -8.49 -1.44 -13.21
C PRO A 13 -8.78 -2.78 -12.52
N LYS A 14 -7.83 -3.71 -12.55
CA LYS A 14 -7.88 -4.93 -11.74
C LYS A 14 -7.50 -4.68 -10.29
N VAL A 15 -6.50 -3.82 -10.07
CA VAL A 15 -5.91 -3.56 -8.75
C VAL A 15 -6.04 -2.08 -8.37
N SER A 16 -6.45 -1.79 -7.15
CA SER A 16 -6.36 -0.45 -6.55
C SER A 16 -5.34 -0.46 -5.42
N ILE A 17 -4.25 0.28 -5.60
CA ILE A 17 -3.19 0.42 -4.58
C ILE A 17 -3.46 1.70 -3.79
N ILE A 18 -3.66 1.56 -2.48
CA ILE A 18 -3.96 2.65 -1.56
C ILE A 18 -2.72 2.95 -0.73
N LEU A 19 -2.24 4.19 -0.84
CA LEU A 19 -1.10 4.74 -0.12
C LEU A 19 -1.60 5.84 0.82
N LEU A 20 -1.16 5.78 2.08
CA LEU A 20 -1.59 6.71 3.12
C LEU A 20 -0.44 7.63 3.55
N ASP A 21 -0.73 8.89 3.86
CA ASP A 21 0.17 9.77 4.60
C ASP A 21 -0.59 10.60 5.65
N TRP A 22 0.11 10.96 6.72
CA TRP A 22 -0.37 11.84 7.78
C TRP A 22 0.50 13.10 7.90
N SER A 23 0.92 13.63 6.76
CA SER A 23 1.78 14.81 6.64
C SER A 23 3.18 14.58 7.19
N CYS A 24 3.64 13.34 7.22
CA CYS A 24 4.97 12.97 7.71
C CYS A 24 5.96 12.72 6.58
N ARG A 25 5.48 12.53 5.34
CA ARG A 25 6.34 12.06 4.26
C ARG A 25 7.38 13.09 3.81
N GLU A 26 8.65 12.68 3.81
CA GLU A 26 9.78 13.49 3.34
C GLU A 26 10.19 13.16 1.89
N SER A 27 9.86 11.97 1.39
CA SER A 27 10.19 11.54 0.03
C SER A 27 9.03 10.75 -0.60
N PHE A 28 8.77 10.96 -1.89
CA PHE A 28 7.64 10.34 -2.62
C PHE A 28 8.12 9.27 -3.60
N HIS A 29 9.19 8.57 -3.24
CA HIS A 29 9.87 7.58 -4.08
C HIS A 29 8.99 6.39 -4.43
N VAL A 30 7.98 6.07 -3.62
CA VAL A 30 7.03 4.99 -3.88
C VAL A 30 6.38 5.11 -5.27
N PHE A 31 6.11 6.33 -5.74
CA PHE A 31 5.56 6.55 -7.08
C PHE A 31 6.53 6.11 -8.17
N HIS A 32 7.85 6.23 -7.97
CA HIS A 32 8.83 5.72 -8.94
C HIS A 32 8.69 4.20 -9.13
N TYR A 33 8.57 3.45 -8.04
CA TYR A 33 8.48 1.98 -8.09
C TYR A 33 7.12 1.50 -8.60
N ILE A 34 6.03 2.08 -8.11
CA ILE A 34 4.68 1.67 -8.53
C ILE A 34 4.40 2.05 -9.98
N ASN A 35 4.97 3.13 -10.52
CA ASN A 35 4.82 3.45 -11.93
C ASN A 35 5.80 2.68 -12.85
N ASN A 36 6.70 1.88 -12.29
CA ASN A 36 7.66 1.04 -13.02
C ASN A 36 7.38 -0.45 -12.79
N GLN A 37 6.20 -0.90 -13.22
CA GLN A 37 5.74 -2.28 -13.10
C GLN A 37 5.71 -2.97 -14.47
N THR A 38 5.78 -4.31 -14.47
CA THR A 38 5.62 -5.14 -15.68
C THR A 38 4.18 -5.15 -16.19
N VAL A 39 3.22 -4.85 -15.32
CA VAL A 39 1.80 -4.74 -15.65
C VAL A 39 1.50 -3.39 -16.32
N PRO A 40 0.66 -3.36 -17.37
CA PRO A 40 0.20 -2.10 -17.97
C PRO A 40 -0.54 -1.19 -16.96
N ARG A 41 -0.31 0.13 -17.04
CA ARG A 41 -0.89 1.12 -16.12
C ARG A 41 -2.42 1.22 -16.16
N ASP A 42 -3.09 0.69 -17.17
CA ASP A 42 -4.55 0.63 -17.25
C ASP A 42 -5.16 -0.50 -16.41
N GLN A 43 -4.34 -1.47 -15.97
CA GLN A 43 -4.76 -2.59 -15.13
C GLN A 43 -4.67 -2.29 -13.63
N TYR A 44 -4.08 -1.17 -13.22
CA TYR A 44 -4.04 -0.77 -11.81
C TYR A 44 -4.10 0.74 -11.64
N GLU A 45 -4.68 1.17 -10.52
CA GLU A 45 -4.69 2.56 -10.12
C GLU A 45 -3.92 2.78 -8.82
N VAL A 46 -3.41 4.00 -8.65
CA VAL A 46 -2.73 4.44 -7.44
C VAL A 46 -3.56 5.52 -6.75
N ILE A 47 -3.91 5.29 -5.49
CA ILE A 47 -4.72 6.20 -4.68
C ILE A 47 -3.84 6.71 -3.54
N TRP A 48 -3.58 8.01 -3.51
CA TRP A 48 -2.90 8.68 -2.40
C TRP A 48 -3.93 9.36 -1.51
N ILE A 49 -3.90 9.06 -0.21
CA ILE A 49 -4.80 9.64 0.78
C ILE A 49 -3.95 10.37 1.83
N GLU A 50 -4.19 11.67 1.96
CA GLU A 50 -3.63 12.50 3.02
C GLU A 50 -4.65 12.66 4.15
N TYR A 51 -4.23 12.38 5.38
CA TYR A 51 -5.12 12.47 6.55
C TYR A 51 -5.41 13.93 6.94
N TYR A 52 -4.37 14.76 7.04
CA TYR A 52 -4.54 16.15 7.44
C TYR A 52 -4.79 17.05 6.21
N GLU A 53 -4.41 18.32 6.31
CA GLU A 53 -4.62 19.37 5.30
C GLU A 53 -3.44 19.55 4.34
N ARG A 54 -2.37 18.75 4.46
CA ARG A 54 -1.17 18.91 3.62
C ARG A 54 -1.53 18.70 2.14
N ARG A 55 -1.07 19.63 1.32
CA ARG A 55 -1.13 19.53 -0.15
C ARG A 55 0.29 19.46 -0.66
N SER A 56 0.81 18.25 -0.88
CA SER A 56 2.19 18.02 -1.29
C SER A 56 2.53 18.81 -2.57
N PRO A 57 3.48 19.76 -2.52
CA PRO A 57 3.97 20.42 -3.72
C PRO A 57 4.70 19.45 -4.65
N GLU A 58 5.28 18.37 -4.12
CA GLU A 58 5.94 17.32 -4.88
C GLU A 58 4.95 16.57 -5.79
N ILE A 59 3.81 16.11 -5.26
CA ILE A 59 2.75 15.48 -6.06
C ILE A 59 2.24 16.45 -7.12
N THR A 60 2.02 17.72 -6.74
CA THR A 60 1.54 18.76 -7.67
C THR A 60 2.53 19.01 -8.81
N ALA A 61 3.82 19.11 -8.50
CA ALA A 61 4.87 19.34 -9.49
C ALA A 61 5.00 18.16 -10.45
N GLU A 62 4.94 16.93 -9.93
CA GLU A 62 5.08 15.73 -10.75
C GLU A 62 3.87 15.51 -11.66
N LEU A 63 2.64 15.77 -11.20
CA LEU A 63 1.44 15.76 -12.04
C LEU A 63 1.54 16.76 -13.20
N LYS A 64 2.00 17.99 -12.93
CA LYS A 64 2.25 19.01 -13.99
C LYS A 64 3.35 18.57 -14.95
N SER A 65 4.41 17.93 -14.44
CA SER A 65 5.49 17.38 -15.25
C SER A 65 4.96 16.30 -16.21
N CYS A 66 4.13 15.37 -15.71
CA CYS A 66 3.49 14.36 -16.54
C CYS A 66 2.62 14.98 -17.64
N GLU A 67 1.80 15.97 -17.30
CA GLU A 67 0.96 16.69 -18.28
C GLU A 67 1.81 17.33 -19.38
N ASN A 68 2.85 18.09 -19.01
CA ASN A 68 3.75 18.77 -19.96
C ASN A 68 4.51 17.79 -20.87
N LEU A 69 4.83 16.59 -20.36
CA LEU A 69 5.55 15.55 -21.10
C LEU A 69 4.62 14.54 -21.78
N ASN A 70 3.31 14.73 -21.71
CA ASN A 70 2.29 13.78 -22.19
C ASN A 70 2.52 12.35 -21.68
N LYS A 71 2.84 12.23 -20.39
CA LYS A 71 2.97 10.97 -19.66
C LYS A 71 1.73 10.70 -18.82
N LEU A 72 1.52 9.44 -18.47
CA LEU A 72 0.50 9.05 -17.49
C LEU A 72 0.79 9.71 -16.12
N PRO A 73 -0.24 10.08 -15.35
CA PRO A 73 -0.04 10.67 -14.04
C PRO A 73 0.58 9.65 -13.06
N ILE A 74 1.40 10.13 -12.14
CA ILE A 74 2.05 9.28 -11.12
C ILE A 74 1.07 8.69 -10.10
N VAL A 75 -0.10 9.31 -9.95
CA VAL A 75 -1.19 8.93 -9.07
C VAL A 75 -2.49 9.06 -9.84
N ASP A 76 -3.46 8.18 -9.59
CA ASP A 76 -4.75 8.16 -10.28
C ASP A 76 -5.85 8.82 -9.46
N GLN A 77 -5.75 8.81 -8.13
CA GLN A 77 -6.60 9.59 -7.23
C GLN A 77 -5.78 10.22 -6.12
N TRP A 78 -5.93 11.53 -5.92
CA TRP A 78 -5.32 12.24 -4.79
C TRP A 78 -6.42 12.81 -3.89
N ILE A 79 -6.57 12.20 -2.72
CA ILE A 79 -7.60 12.54 -1.74
C ILE A 79 -6.93 13.23 -0.55
N VAL A 80 -7.48 14.36 -0.13
CA VAL A 80 -7.09 15.05 1.11
C VAL A 80 -8.28 15.08 2.04
N MET A 81 -8.17 14.46 3.20
CA MET A 81 -9.27 14.37 4.14
C MET A 81 -9.56 15.70 4.84
N ASP A 82 -8.57 16.61 4.90
CA ASP A 82 -8.64 17.91 5.59
C ASP A 82 -9.05 17.75 7.07
N ILE A 83 -8.56 16.70 7.73
CA ILE A 83 -8.70 16.57 9.19
C ILE A 83 -7.79 17.61 9.85
N ALA A 84 -8.28 18.26 10.90
CA ALA A 84 -7.49 19.26 11.62
C ALA A 84 -6.28 18.61 12.31
N SER A 85 -5.13 19.30 12.31
CA SER A 85 -3.86 18.79 12.85
C SER A 85 -3.85 18.52 14.36
N ASN A 86 -4.88 18.98 15.09
CA ASN A 86 -5.09 18.69 16.50
C ASN A 86 -5.94 17.42 16.75
N VAL A 87 -6.47 16.78 15.71
CA VAL A 87 -7.18 15.51 15.79
C VAL A 87 -6.16 14.39 15.62
N TYR A 88 -6.25 13.36 16.46
CA TYR A 88 -5.31 12.26 16.42
C TYR A 88 -5.53 11.38 15.18
N TYR A 89 -4.42 10.90 14.60
CA TYR A 89 -4.41 10.09 13.39
C TYR A 89 -5.23 8.80 13.51
N HIS A 90 -5.93 8.41 12.43
CA HIS A 90 -6.73 7.19 12.38
C HIS A 90 -6.54 6.44 11.06
N LYS A 91 -5.66 5.42 11.06
CA LYS A 91 -5.31 4.65 9.85
C LYS A 91 -6.51 3.91 9.24
N HIS A 92 -7.34 3.29 10.07
CA HIS A 92 -8.51 2.51 9.60
C HIS A 92 -9.55 3.37 8.87
N LEU A 93 -9.79 4.59 9.33
CA LEU A 93 -10.64 5.55 8.60
C LEU A 93 -10.11 5.79 7.17
N MET A 94 -8.79 5.92 7.02
CA MET A 94 -8.19 6.09 5.69
C MET A 94 -8.28 4.83 4.83
N TYR A 95 -8.15 3.64 5.43
CA TYR A 95 -8.41 2.39 4.73
C TYR A 95 -9.82 2.38 4.15
N ASN A 96 -10.83 2.75 4.94
CA ASN A 96 -12.22 2.79 4.48
C ASN A 96 -12.44 3.84 3.39
N VAL A 97 -11.84 5.03 3.50
CA VAL A 97 -11.85 6.03 2.41
C VAL A 97 -11.29 5.44 1.12
N GLY A 98 -10.15 4.74 1.20
CA GLY A 98 -9.53 4.10 0.03
C GLY A 98 -10.34 2.93 -0.54
N ILE A 99 -10.92 2.09 0.31
CA ILE A 99 -11.78 0.97 -0.10
C ILE A 99 -13.03 1.48 -0.82
N VAL A 100 -13.63 2.59 -0.36
CA VAL A 100 -14.77 3.20 -1.03
C VAL A 100 -14.37 3.84 -2.36
N ALA A 101 -13.22 4.53 -2.39
CA ALA A 101 -12.72 5.22 -3.58
C ALA A 101 -12.15 4.30 -4.67
N SER A 102 -11.78 3.06 -4.31
CA SER A 102 -11.21 2.09 -5.24
C SER A 102 -12.17 1.75 -6.39
N LYS A 103 -11.62 1.54 -7.58
CA LYS A 103 -12.32 1.08 -8.78
C LYS A 103 -11.96 -0.37 -9.12
N GLY A 104 -10.88 -0.88 -8.54
CA GLY A 104 -10.35 -2.22 -8.78
C GLY A 104 -11.10 -3.33 -8.04
N GLU A 105 -11.00 -4.53 -8.61
CA GLU A 105 -11.52 -5.77 -8.03
C GLU A 105 -10.69 -6.19 -6.80
N ILE A 106 -9.37 -5.97 -6.84
CA ILE A 106 -8.42 -6.26 -5.76
C ILE A 106 -7.99 -4.95 -5.12
N VAL A 107 -8.13 -4.84 -3.80
CA VAL A 107 -7.64 -3.71 -3.01
C VAL A 107 -6.32 -4.08 -2.35
N VAL A 108 -5.34 -3.18 -2.45
CA VAL A 108 -4.01 -3.32 -1.86
C VAL A 108 -3.76 -2.16 -0.91
N LEU A 109 -3.43 -2.47 0.35
CA LEU A 109 -3.00 -1.52 1.37
C LEU A 109 -1.52 -1.76 1.63
N CYS A 110 -0.65 -0.79 1.37
CA CYS A 110 0.78 -0.91 1.63
C CYS A 110 1.42 0.41 2.08
N ASP A 111 2.64 0.31 2.59
CA ASP A 111 3.38 1.48 3.06
C ASP A 111 3.74 2.44 1.92
N SER A 112 3.59 3.74 2.19
CA SER A 112 3.83 4.81 1.22
C SER A 112 5.31 5.25 1.11
N ASP A 113 6.20 4.55 1.81
CA ASP A 113 7.67 4.64 1.77
C ASP A 113 8.36 3.30 1.50
N ALA A 114 7.66 2.43 0.77
CA ALA A 114 8.24 1.17 0.36
C ALA A 114 8.86 1.25 -1.04
N MET A 115 9.85 0.38 -1.24
CA MET A 115 10.32 -0.04 -2.55
C MET A 115 9.53 -1.26 -3.00
N MET A 116 9.13 -1.28 -4.27
CA MET A 116 8.45 -2.43 -4.87
C MET A 116 9.27 -3.01 -6.01
N LYS A 117 9.28 -4.34 -6.12
CA LYS A 117 9.82 -5.02 -7.30
C LYS A 117 8.96 -4.67 -8.53
N PRO A 118 9.52 -4.68 -9.75
CA PRO A 118 8.72 -4.46 -10.97
C PRO A 118 7.58 -5.46 -11.19
N THR A 119 7.65 -6.64 -10.58
CA THR A 119 6.64 -7.70 -10.70
C THR A 119 5.59 -7.66 -9.58
N PHE A 120 5.57 -6.62 -8.75
CA PHE A 120 4.71 -6.54 -7.57
C PHE A 120 3.23 -6.64 -7.93
N VAL A 121 2.74 -5.82 -8.87
CA VAL A 121 1.33 -5.86 -9.30
C VAL A 121 1.00 -7.18 -10.01
N GLU A 122 1.91 -7.69 -10.84
CA GLU A 122 1.75 -8.96 -11.55
C GLU A 122 1.55 -10.13 -10.58
N THR A 123 2.31 -10.13 -9.49
CA THR A 123 2.25 -11.14 -8.44
C THR A 123 0.90 -11.14 -7.74
N ILE A 124 0.35 -9.96 -7.45
CA ILE A 124 -0.97 -9.82 -6.81
C ILE A 124 -2.05 -10.38 -7.73
N ILE A 125 -2.08 -9.94 -8.99
CA ILE A 125 -3.07 -10.41 -9.97
C ILE A 125 -3.02 -11.93 -10.09
N LYS A 126 -1.83 -12.51 -10.31
CA LYS A 126 -1.65 -13.96 -10.43
C LYS A 126 -2.14 -14.71 -9.20
N SER A 127 -1.87 -14.20 -8.00
CA SER A 127 -2.30 -14.86 -6.75
C SER A 127 -3.83 -14.98 -6.66
N PHE A 128 -4.57 -13.93 -7.05
CA PHE A 128 -6.04 -13.95 -7.03
C PHE A 128 -6.66 -14.67 -8.25
N GLU A 129 -5.95 -14.73 -9.39
CA GLU A 129 -6.35 -15.56 -10.52
C GLU A 129 -6.20 -17.06 -10.21
N GLU A 130 -5.15 -17.43 -9.47
CA GLU A 130 -4.91 -18.81 -9.02
C GLU A 130 -5.87 -19.22 -7.90
N ASP A 131 -6.13 -18.33 -6.95
CA ASP A 131 -7.10 -18.56 -5.89
C ASP A 131 -7.80 -17.25 -5.44
N PRO A 132 -9.08 -17.04 -5.78
CA PRO A 132 -9.83 -15.86 -5.35
C PRO A 132 -10.24 -15.91 -3.87
N ASP A 133 -10.14 -17.05 -3.18
CA ASP A 133 -10.58 -17.22 -1.79
C ASP A 133 -9.46 -16.98 -0.76
N ILE A 134 -8.58 -16.00 -1.03
CA ILE A 134 -7.43 -15.66 -0.18
C ILE A 134 -7.50 -14.25 0.39
N VAL A 135 -6.74 -14.06 1.46
CA VAL A 135 -6.18 -12.77 1.88
C VAL A 135 -4.67 -12.87 1.69
N LEU A 136 -4.12 -12.03 0.83
CA LEU A 136 -2.71 -12.08 0.49
C LEU A 136 -1.92 -11.04 1.28
N HIS A 137 -0.84 -11.46 1.90
CA HIS A 137 0.14 -10.59 2.54
C HIS A 137 1.50 -10.70 1.85
N MET A 138 2.24 -9.60 1.82
CA MET A 138 3.65 -9.58 1.43
C MET A 138 4.48 -8.97 2.55
N ASP A 139 5.51 -9.69 2.99
CA ASP A 139 6.36 -9.23 4.09
C ASP A 139 7.38 -8.19 3.61
N GLU A 140 7.79 -7.31 4.52
CA GLU A 140 8.68 -6.19 4.24
C GLU A 140 10.14 -6.57 4.47
N VAL A 141 11.03 -6.20 3.54
CA VAL A 141 12.47 -6.22 3.77
C VAL A 141 12.90 -4.89 4.40
N ARG A 142 13.66 -4.96 5.50
CA ARG A 142 14.12 -3.80 6.27
C ARG A 142 15.63 -3.69 6.24
N ASN A 143 16.10 -2.50 5.89
CA ASN A 143 17.51 -2.15 5.95
C ASN A 143 17.70 -0.84 6.73
N VAL A 144 18.62 -0.85 7.70
CA VAL A 144 18.88 0.29 8.61
C VAL A 144 20.07 1.15 8.19
N ASN A 145 20.63 0.91 7.01
CA ASN A 145 21.78 1.64 6.51
C ASN A 145 21.38 3.09 6.15
N LYS A 146 21.92 4.04 6.92
CA LYS A 146 21.63 5.48 6.79
C LYS A 146 22.00 6.06 5.42
N LYS A 147 22.84 5.38 4.64
CA LYS A 147 23.17 5.82 3.27
C LYS A 147 21.93 5.93 2.37
N PHE A 148 20.86 5.20 2.68
CA PHE A 148 19.63 5.19 1.91
C PHE A 148 18.68 6.35 2.22
N TYR A 149 18.87 7.07 3.33
CA TYR A 149 17.99 8.16 3.75
C TYR A 149 18.30 9.49 3.04
N PRO A 150 17.32 10.37 2.70
CA PRO A 150 15.87 10.23 2.89
C PRO A 150 15.19 9.32 1.86
N PHE A 151 15.79 9.17 0.67
CA PHE A 151 15.65 8.05 -0.25
C PHE A 151 16.63 8.28 -1.41
N ASN A 152 17.64 7.42 -1.60
CA ASN A 152 18.69 7.61 -2.62
C ASN A 152 18.61 6.62 -3.81
N TYR A 153 17.46 5.98 -4.00
CA TYR A 153 17.19 5.01 -5.07
C TYR A 153 18.20 3.85 -5.14
N PRO A 154 18.37 3.09 -4.03
CA PRO A 154 19.26 1.94 -4.03
C PRO A 154 18.74 0.81 -4.93
N SER A 155 19.66 -0.06 -5.37
CA SER A 155 19.27 -1.32 -5.99
C SER A 155 18.66 -2.29 -4.96
N ILE A 156 17.92 -3.30 -5.42
CA ILE A 156 17.41 -4.34 -4.53
C ILE A 156 18.58 -5.08 -3.86
N GLU A 157 19.65 -5.33 -4.61
CA GLU A 157 20.86 -5.98 -4.13
C GLU A 157 21.53 -5.17 -3.01
N ASP A 158 21.56 -3.84 -3.13
CA ASP A 158 22.09 -2.96 -2.08
C ASP A 158 21.25 -3.05 -0.79
N VAL A 159 19.92 -3.09 -0.93
CA VAL A 159 18.99 -3.18 0.21
C VAL A 159 19.05 -4.54 0.89
N LEU A 160 19.30 -5.62 0.15
CA LEU A 160 19.49 -6.97 0.68
C LEU A 160 20.90 -7.20 1.28
N GLY A 161 21.82 -6.28 1.03
CA GLY A 161 23.20 -6.35 1.52
C GLY A 161 23.40 -5.74 2.90
N GLU A 162 24.43 -4.89 3.01
CA GLU A 162 24.86 -4.29 4.27
C GLU A 162 23.71 -3.51 4.96
N GLY A 163 23.45 -3.85 6.23
CA GLY A 163 22.43 -3.22 7.06
C GLY A 163 21.04 -3.85 6.95
N CYS A 164 20.85 -4.88 6.12
CA CYS A 164 19.61 -5.63 6.07
C CYS A 164 19.44 -6.44 7.36
N ILE A 165 18.36 -6.19 8.11
CA ILE A 165 18.19 -6.75 9.47
C ILE A 165 17.28 -7.98 9.53
N ASN A 166 16.49 -8.20 8.49
CA ASN A 166 15.45 -9.23 8.49
C ASN A 166 15.44 -10.08 7.22
N TRP A 167 16.58 -10.22 6.52
CA TRP A 167 16.71 -11.07 5.33
C TRP A 167 17.65 -12.25 5.59
N LYS A 168 17.17 -13.47 5.36
CA LYS A 168 17.92 -14.70 5.57
C LYS A 168 17.40 -15.79 4.63
N ASP A 169 18.29 -16.63 4.10
CA ASP A 169 17.96 -17.80 3.26
C ASP A 169 16.98 -17.46 2.10
N GLY A 170 17.13 -16.27 1.53
CA GLY A 170 16.33 -15.78 0.41
C GLY A 170 14.93 -15.29 0.78
N LYS A 171 14.61 -15.13 2.06
CA LYS A 171 13.30 -14.69 2.57
C LYS A 171 13.44 -13.71 3.72
N THR A 172 12.33 -13.07 4.09
CA THR A 172 12.29 -12.33 5.35
C THR A 172 12.30 -13.29 6.54
N THR A 173 12.82 -12.85 7.68
CA THR A 173 12.82 -13.66 8.91
C THR A 173 11.40 -14.00 9.38
N GLY A 174 10.40 -13.14 9.12
CA GLY A 174 8.99 -13.43 9.41
C GLY A 174 8.42 -14.59 8.60
N LEU A 175 8.86 -14.77 7.35
CA LEU A 175 8.46 -15.92 6.52
C LEU A 175 9.20 -17.22 6.89
N LEU A 176 10.35 -17.12 7.56
CA LEU A 176 11.11 -18.28 8.05
C LEU A 176 10.61 -18.80 9.40
N ASP A 177 9.99 -17.93 10.20
CA ASP A 177 9.41 -18.30 11.48
C ASP A 177 8.23 -19.26 11.29
N LYS A 178 8.20 -20.31 12.11
CA LYS A 178 7.15 -21.33 12.14
C LYS A 178 6.51 -21.46 13.52
N ASP A 179 7.09 -20.83 14.53
CA ASP A 179 6.66 -20.93 15.93
C ASP A 179 5.75 -19.74 16.29
N ASP A 180 6.14 -18.51 15.92
CA ASP A 180 5.42 -17.29 16.27
C ASP A 180 5.15 -16.34 15.09
N THR A 181 4.55 -16.91 14.04
CA THR A 181 4.26 -16.20 12.79
C THR A 181 3.40 -14.93 12.94
N LEU A 182 2.56 -14.86 13.98
CA LEU A 182 1.68 -13.71 14.23
C LEU A 182 2.48 -12.45 14.59
N HIS A 183 3.55 -12.61 15.37
CA HIS A 183 4.34 -11.48 15.85
C HIS A 183 5.54 -11.17 14.97
N THR A 184 6.03 -12.14 14.19
CA THR A 184 7.22 -11.95 13.36
C THR A 184 6.93 -11.50 11.94
N ARG A 185 5.72 -11.75 11.42
CA ARG A 185 5.31 -11.27 10.10
C ARG A 185 4.72 -9.88 10.18
N ASN A 186 5.10 -8.99 9.25
CA ASN A 186 4.58 -7.63 9.26
C ASN A 186 3.23 -7.55 8.54
N TYR A 187 2.13 -7.75 9.26
CA TYR A 187 0.76 -7.56 8.74
C TYR A 187 0.48 -6.14 8.24
N GLY A 188 1.29 -5.15 8.66
CA GLY A 188 1.17 -3.76 8.23
C GLY A 188 1.83 -3.46 6.90
N ALA A 189 2.70 -4.33 6.40
CA ALA A 189 3.56 -4.07 5.23
C ALA A 189 2.77 -3.96 3.93
N CYS A 190 2.02 -5.02 3.61
CA CYS A 190 1.24 -5.11 2.39
C CYS A 190 0.13 -6.15 2.57
N PHE A 191 -1.11 -5.69 2.47
CA PHE A 191 -2.32 -6.49 2.55
C PHE A 191 -3.09 -6.38 1.23
N CYS A 192 -3.60 -7.50 0.73
CA CYS A 192 -4.45 -7.54 -0.45
C CYS A 192 -5.68 -8.41 -0.20
N ALA A 193 -6.84 -7.95 -0.65
CA ALA A 193 -8.09 -8.70 -0.62
C ALA A 193 -9.02 -8.26 -1.76
N LEU A 194 -10.02 -9.09 -2.10
CA LEU A 194 -11.08 -8.67 -3.01
C LEU A 194 -11.89 -7.53 -2.37
N LYS A 195 -12.22 -6.51 -3.16
CA LYS A 195 -13.02 -5.37 -2.73
C LYS A 195 -14.37 -5.81 -2.18
N GLU A 196 -15.03 -6.76 -2.84
CA GLU A 196 -16.34 -7.27 -2.42
C GLU A 196 -16.27 -7.94 -1.03
N ASP A 197 -15.20 -8.68 -0.75
CA ASP A 197 -15.01 -9.32 0.55
C ASP A 197 -14.75 -8.26 1.65
N LEU A 198 -13.98 -7.21 1.34
CA LEU A 198 -13.79 -6.07 2.26
C LEU A 198 -15.10 -5.35 2.57
N ILE A 199 -15.96 -5.15 1.57
CA ILE A 199 -17.30 -4.60 1.77
C ILE A 199 -18.16 -5.56 2.61
N HIS A 200 -18.06 -6.86 2.37
CA HIS A 200 -18.83 -7.88 3.11
C HIS A 200 -18.49 -7.89 4.60
N ILE A 201 -17.21 -7.74 4.94
CA ILE A 201 -16.79 -7.55 6.33
C ILE A 201 -16.97 -6.10 6.81
N GLY A 202 -17.57 -5.20 6.05
CA GLY A 202 -17.84 -3.82 6.48
C GLY A 202 -16.59 -2.94 6.65
N GLY A 203 -15.49 -3.25 5.95
CA GLY A 203 -14.24 -2.50 6.00
C GLY A 203 -13.46 -2.67 7.31
N ALA A 204 -12.51 -1.76 7.54
CA ALA A 204 -11.70 -1.69 8.74
C ALA A 204 -12.51 -1.13 9.92
N ASP A 205 -12.27 -1.63 11.12
CA ASP A 205 -12.97 -1.16 12.32
C ASP A 205 -12.49 0.26 12.73
N GLU A 206 -13.39 1.23 12.73
CA GLU A 206 -13.12 2.62 13.13
C GLU A 206 -13.33 2.88 14.64
N HIS A 207 -13.41 1.83 15.45
CA HIS A 207 -13.48 1.99 16.90
C HIS A 207 -12.28 2.78 17.43
N ILE A 208 -12.52 3.58 18.47
CA ILE A 208 -11.52 4.44 19.12
C ILE A 208 -10.25 3.68 19.58
N ASP A 209 -10.37 2.39 19.87
CA ASP A 209 -9.23 1.55 20.26
C ASP A 209 -8.24 1.31 19.10
N TYR A 210 -8.66 1.55 17.86
CA TYR A 210 -7.81 1.52 16.66
C TYR A 210 -7.29 2.93 16.28
N LEU A 211 -7.39 3.93 17.16
CA LEU A 211 -6.73 5.22 16.94
C LEU A 211 -5.21 5.08 16.99
N GLY A 212 -4.54 5.79 16.10
CA GLY A 212 -3.09 5.93 16.07
C GLY A 212 -2.39 5.30 14.88
N HIS A 213 -1.07 5.25 14.99
CA HIS A 213 -0.17 4.88 13.89
C HIS A 213 0.03 3.36 13.77
N ILE A 214 -0.25 2.61 14.83
CA ILE A 214 0.01 1.17 14.96
C ILE A 214 -1.31 0.39 14.94
N CYS A 215 -2.05 0.52 13.84
CA CYS A 215 -3.26 -0.25 13.55
C CYS A 215 -3.22 -0.68 12.07
N GLY A 216 -2.64 -1.85 11.83
CA GLY A 216 -2.55 -2.46 10.50
C GLY A 216 -3.82 -3.24 10.14
N PRO A 217 -3.91 -3.76 8.92
CA PRO A 217 -5.09 -4.47 8.39
C PRO A 217 -5.27 -5.90 8.97
N TYR A 218 -4.69 -6.17 10.15
CA TYR A 218 -4.79 -7.47 10.82
C TYR A 218 -6.22 -7.79 11.25
N ASP A 219 -7.00 -6.80 11.68
CA ASP A 219 -8.41 -7.01 12.04
C ASP A 219 -9.21 -7.51 10.82
N MET A 220 -9.04 -6.85 9.67
CA MET A 220 -9.67 -7.24 8.42
C MET A 220 -9.22 -8.63 7.98
N THR A 221 -7.94 -8.94 8.13
CA THR A 221 -7.40 -10.28 7.83
C THR A 221 -8.13 -11.35 8.63
N PHE A 222 -8.24 -11.20 9.95
CA PHE A 222 -8.88 -12.21 10.79
C PHE A 222 -10.38 -12.33 10.54
N ARG A 223 -11.06 -11.22 10.22
CA ARG A 223 -12.48 -11.22 9.88
C ARG A 223 -12.74 -11.91 8.55
N LEU A 224 -11.87 -11.74 7.56
CA LEU A 224 -11.91 -12.46 6.29
C LEU A 224 -11.61 -13.96 6.48
N VAL A 225 -10.65 -14.31 7.33
CA VAL A 225 -10.38 -15.72 7.68
C VAL A 225 -11.59 -16.36 8.36
N ASN A 226 -12.25 -15.64 9.28
CA ASN A 226 -13.51 -16.10 9.90
C ASN A 226 -14.66 -16.26 8.89
N LEU A 227 -14.63 -15.53 7.77
CA LEU A 227 -15.56 -15.67 6.66
C LEU A 227 -15.23 -16.88 5.75
N GLY A 228 -14.09 -17.53 5.98
CA GLY A 228 -13.64 -18.73 5.25
C GLY A 228 -12.52 -18.47 4.24
N LYS A 229 -11.97 -17.26 4.17
CA LYS A 229 -10.81 -16.95 3.31
C LYS A 229 -9.52 -17.55 3.88
N ARG A 230 -8.56 -17.86 3.01
CA ARG A 230 -7.25 -18.39 3.41
C ARG A 230 -6.23 -17.27 3.53
N GLU A 231 -5.58 -17.16 4.69
CA GLU A 231 -4.43 -16.27 4.86
C GLU A 231 -3.22 -16.85 4.13
N ILE A 232 -2.69 -16.12 3.14
CA ILE A 232 -1.53 -16.50 2.35
C ILE A 232 -0.46 -15.43 2.46
N TRP A 233 0.78 -15.86 2.70
CA TRP A 233 1.95 -15.00 2.66
C TRP A 233 2.79 -15.32 1.42
N HIS A 234 2.98 -14.32 0.57
CA HIS A 234 3.81 -14.46 -0.63
C HIS A 234 5.28 -14.70 -0.26
N GLN A 235 5.95 -15.59 -1.00
CA GLN A 235 7.31 -16.05 -0.72
C GLN A 235 8.34 -15.55 -1.72
#